data_AF-A0A321LTB0-F1
#
_entry.id   AF-A0A321LTB0-F1
#
_cell.length_a   1.000
_cell.length_b   1.000
_cell.length_c   1.000
_cell.angle_alpha   90.00
_cell.angle_beta   90.00
_cell.angle_gamma   90.00
#
_symmetry.space_group_name_H-M   'P 1'
#
loop_
_entity.id
_entity.type
_entity.pdbx_description
1 polymer ?
#
loop_
_entity_poly.entity_id
_entity_poly.type
_entity_poly.pdbx_seq_one_letter_code
_entity_poly.pdbx_strand_id
1 'polypeptide(L)'
;MPVHKKHLAELLLENNLHGSLDHLRSRIGFSPDVSATQAILFNPKYTRQAKITAYRDWVESNQPCVFGRVAAKNKNIFVCLLEENEILRMQNGDKDLIDTIQDHRQVWKRLALEGLTSSFVILVISPRLVNREPDDRLKEICRKLMESYMQVPVADDSFHSQREYVYLHKSDSTLKFSTLPNIFCAQGDGRWWHDHRTPGGIMITSNALGHFMYARSKKASLESAECTWALENAMRTINNAQPSPGKTKFAHCPATFLVPRQAKDPAPLKPTSAFANLSPDHYEGYFHTDHLIPTVFFQKDRDPKSLKKYDDLSLRYIFDSSSDPQGYAELMAGIPVSWYEVKRDMDRLPDFVDPERTSILDRSLRGRLVDWLEKRIKQRC
;
A
#
# COMPACT_ATOMS: atom_id res chain seq x y z
N MET A 1 31.33 -17.97 -7.54
CA MET A 1 31.35 -16.50 -7.54
C MET A 1 30.07 -16.01 -6.87
N PRO A 2 30.11 -15.06 -5.92
CA PRO A 2 28.89 -14.51 -5.37
C PRO A 2 28.10 -13.86 -6.52
N VAL A 3 26.82 -14.22 -6.65
CA VAL A 3 25.92 -13.63 -7.65
C VAL A 3 25.81 -12.15 -7.30
N HIS A 4 26.35 -11.28 -8.14
CA HIS A 4 26.17 -9.84 -7.98
C HIS A 4 24.68 -9.54 -8.08
N LYS A 5 24.04 -9.18 -6.97
CA LYS A 5 22.65 -8.69 -7.01
C LYS A 5 22.66 -7.36 -7.74
N LYS A 6 21.84 -7.23 -8.78
CA LYS A 6 21.69 -6.00 -9.54
C LYS A 6 21.03 -4.91 -8.69
N HIS A 7 21.43 -3.67 -8.90
CA HIS A 7 20.77 -2.50 -8.34
C HIS A 7 19.43 -2.24 -9.03
N LEU A 8 18.51 -1.54 -8.36
CA LEU A 8 17.21 -1.19 -8.97
C LEU A 8 17.40 -0.39 -10.27
N ALA A 9 18.37 0.51 -10.31
CA ALA A 9 18.72 1.27 -11.52
C ALA A 9 19.09 0.36 -12.69
N GLU A 10 19.89 -0.68 -12.45
CA GLU A 10 20.28 -1.66 -13.46
C GLU A 10 19.07 -2.46 -13.95
N LEU A 11 18.20 -2.91 -13.04
CA LEU A 11 16.97 -3.63 -13.39
C LEU A 11 16.03 -2.77 -14.25
N LEU A 12 15.89 -1.48 -13.93
CA LEU A 12 15.09 -0.54 -14.73
C LEU A 12 15.69 -0.34 -16.13
N LEU A 13 17.01 -0.19 -16.24
CA LEU A 13 17.70 -0.07 -17.53
C LEU A 13 17.58 -1.35 -18.36
N GLU A 14 17.79 -2.51 -17.76
CA GLU A 14 17.66 -3.80 -18.44
C GLU A 14 16.24 -4.03 -18.93
N ASN A 15 15.23 -3.75 -18.11
CA ASN A 15 13.85 -3.88 -18.54
C ASN A 15 13.49 -2.87 -19.64
N ASN A 16 14.09 -1.68 -19.62
CA ASN A 16 13.93 -0.72 -20.71
C ASN A 16 14.57 -1.20 -22.03
N LEU A 17 15.78 -1.76 -21.97
CA LEU A 17 16.54 -2.18 -23.15
C LEU A 17 16.09 -3.54 -23.71
N HIS A 18 15.64 -4.45 -22.84
CA HIS A 18 15.40 -5.85 -23.18
C HIS A 18 14.00 -6.36 -22.81
N GLY A 19 13.21 -5.56 -22.08
CA GLY A 19 11.83 -5.91 -21.70
C GLY A 19 10.89 -5.89 -22.90
N SER A 20 9.96 -6.85 -22.93
CA SER A 20 8.92 -6.90 -23.96
C SER A 20 7.91 -5.77 -23.76
N LEU A 21 7.46 -5.16 -24.87
CA LEU A 21 6.32 -4.24 -24.82
C LEU A 21 5.04 -5.02 -24.52
N ASP A 22 4.16 -4.44 -23.72
CA ASP A 22 2.88 -5.04 -23.40
C ASP A 22 1.94 -5.00 -24.62
N HIS A 23 1.74 -6.17 -25.25
CA HIS A 23 0.82 -6.36 -26.37
C HIS A 23 -0.65 -6.05 -26.04
N LEU A 24 -1.03 -5.96 -24.76
CA LEU A 24 -2.34 -5.43 -24.38
C LEU A 24 -2.41 -3.94 -24.71
N ARG A 25 -1.34 -3.17 -24.43
CA ARG A 25 -1.31 -1.71 -24.59
C ARG A 25 -1.36 -1.27 -26.05
N SER A 26 -0.89 -2.09 -26.98
CA SER A 26 -1.05 -1.83 -28.41
C SER A 26 -2.49 -2.03 -28.89
N ARG A 27 -3.32 -2.77 -28.15
CA ARG A 27 -4.73 -3.06 -28.50
C ARG A 27 -5.69 -2.15 -27.74
N ILE A 28 -5.44 -1.96 -26.45
CA ILE A 28 -6.27 -1.21 -25.52
C ILE A 28 -5.34 -0.37 -24.65
N GLY A 29 -5.45 0.95 -24.77
CA GLY A 29 -4.69 1.89 -23.96
C GLY A 29 -5.07 1.80 -22.47
N PHE A 30 -4.37 2.58 -21.65
CA PHE A 30 -4.74 2.71 -20.24
C PHE A 30 -6.14 3.31 -20.09
N SER A 31 -6.81 2.97 -18.99
CA SER A 31 -8.09 3.60 -18.62
C SER A 31 -7.95 5.14 -18.59
N PRO A 32 -9.03 5.90 -18.85
CA PRO A 32 -8.95 7.36 -18.93
C PRO A 32 -8.41 8.01 -17.65
N ASP A 33 -8.79 7.50 -16.48
CA ASP A 33 -8.30 7.98 -15.18
C ASP A 33 -6.80 7.75 -15.01
N VAL A 34 -6.30 6.56 -15.37
CA VAL A 34 -4.86 6.25 -15.32
C VAL A 34 -4.09 7.11 -16.32
N SER A 35 -4.60 7.25 -17.56
CA SER A 35 -3.97 8.06 -18.61
C SER A 35 -3.85 9.53 -18.22
N ALA A 36 -4.92 10.12 -17.66
CA ALA A 36 -4.93 11.51 -17.22
C ALA A 36 -3.92 11.77 -16.10
N THR A 37 -3.86 10.90 -15.09
CA THR A 37 -2.90 11.03 -14.00
C THR A 37 -1.46 10.82 -14.48
N GLN A 38 -1.22 9.84 -15.36
CA GLN A 38 0.10 9.60 -15.95
C GLN A 38 0.63 10.82 -16.72
N ALA A 39 -0.23 11.55 -17.44
CA ALA A 39 0.17 12.76 -18.14
C ALA A 39 0.75 13.84 -17.20
N ILE A 40 0.26 13.92 -15.96
CA ILE A 40 0.81 14.82 -14.94
C ILE A 40 2.08 14.23 -14.33
N LEU A 41 2.06 12.95 -13.94
CA LEU A 41 3.19 12.28 -13.29
C LEU A 41 4.45 12.31 -14.16
N PHE A 42 4.31 12.08 -15.47
CA PHE A 42 5.44 11.99 -16.40
C PHE A 42 5.90 13.33 -16.95
N ASN A 43 5.14 14.40 -16.75
CA ASN A 43 5.49 15.69 -17.31
C ASN A 43 6.51 16.41 -16.38
N PRO A 44 7.73 16.69 -16.87
CA PRO A 44 8.80 17.28 -16.06
C PRO A 44 8.53 18.73 -15.66
N LYS A 45 7.52 19.39 -16.26
CA LYS A 45 7.11 20.76 -15.88
C LYS A 45 6.38 20.80 -14.54
N TYR A 46 5.81 19.69 -14.08
CA TYR A 46 5.14 19.65 -12.78
C TYR A 46 6.12 19.38 -11.66
N THR A 47 5.94 20.11 -10.57
CA THR A 47 6.70 19.90 -9.33
C THR A 47 6.33 18.56 -8.70
N ARG A 48 7.23 18.01 -7.88
CA ARG A 48 6.98 16.82 -7.06
C ARG A 48 5.66 16.92 -6.28
N GLN A 49 5.40 18.09 -5.69
CA GLN A 49 4.16 18.32 -4.94
C GLN A 49 2.91 18.27 -5.82
N ALA A 50 2.96 18.83 -7.04
CA ALA A 50 1.86 18.75 -7.99
C ALA A 50 1.59 17.30 -8.44
N LYS A 51 2.66 16.52 -8.68
CA LYS A 51 2.56 15.08 -9.00
C LYS A 51 1.93 14.28 -7.86
N ILE A 52 2.36 14.53 -6.61
CA ILE A 52 1.78 13.89 -5.42
C ILE A 52 0.30 14.26 -5.25
N THR A 53 -0.07 15.52 -5.47
CA THR A 53 -1.47 15.95 -5.41
C THR A 53 -2.31 15.22 -6.46
N ALA A 54 -1.88 15.22 -7.73
CA ALA A 54 -2.60 14.51 -8.80
C ALA A 54 -2.74 13.00 -8.53
N TYR A 55 -1.73 12.39 -7.91
CA TYR A 55 -1.80 10.99 -7.49
C TYR A 55 -2.83 10.78 -6.37
N ARG A 56 -2.85 11.65 -5.35
CA ARG A 56 -3.84 11.58 -4.25
C ARG A 56 -5.27 11.75 -4.77
N ASP A 57 -5.48 12.68 -5.70
CA ASP A 57 -6.79 12.90 -6.32
C ASP A 57 -7.27 11.64 -7.07
N TRP A 58 -6.34 10.93 -7.74
CA TRP A 58 -6.63 9.65 -8.36
C TRP A 58 -6.98 8.57 -7.33
N VAL A 59 -6.22 8.46 -6.23
CA VAL A 59 -6.51 7.50 -5.15
C VAL A 59 -7.88 7.79 -4.53
N GLU A 60 -8.21 9.06 -4.28
CA GLU A 60 -9.51 9.46 -3.70
C GLU A 60 -10.70 8.98 -4.55
N SER A 61 -10.56 8.99 -5.87
CA SER A 61 -11.68 8.77 -6.79
C SER A 61 -11.72 7.36 -7.38
N ASN A 62 -10.57 6.73 -7.64
CA ASN A 62 -10.47 5.57 -8.53
C ASN A 62 -9.92 4.30 -7.87
N GLN A 63 -9.31 4.40 -6.68
CA GLN A 63 -8.87 3.20 -5.94
C GLN A 63 -10.08 2.45 -5.38
N PRO A 64 -10.19 1.12 -5.59
CA PRO A 64 -11.31 0.32 -5.06
C PRO A 64 -11.38 0.34 -3.53
N CYS A 65 -10.23 0.39 -2.86
CA CYS A 65 -10.12 0.40 -1.41
C CYS A 65 -10.78 1.63 -0.79
N VAL A 66 -11.84 1.40 0.00
CA VAL A 66 -12.59 2.48 0.65
C VAL A 66 -11.71 3.21 1.67
N PHE A 67 -10.88 2.49 2.41
CA PHE A 67 -9.95 3.09 3.38
C PHE A 67 -8.94 4.00 2.69
N GLY A 68 -8.37 3.56 1.58
CA GLY A 68 -7.47 4.36 0.75
C GLY A 68 -8.13 5.66 0.27
N ARG A 69 -9.38 5.57 -0.22
CA ARG A 69 -10.14 6.76 -0.64
C ARG A 69 -10.37 7.76 0.49
N VAL A 70 -10.81 7.28 1.65
CA VAL A 70 -11.05 8.13 2.82
C VAL A 70 -9.74 8.75 3.32
N ALA A 71 -8.65 7.98 3.36
CA ALA A 71 -7.34 8.48 3.74
C ALA A 71 -6.82 9.54 2.75
N ALA A 72 -7.02 9.35 1.45
CA ALA A 72 -6.65 10.33 0.42
C ALA A 72 -7.42 11.64 0.59
N LYS A 73 -8.75 11.55 0.70
CA LYS A 73 -9.65 12.70 0.92
C LYS A 73 -9.27 13.53 2.14
N ASN A 74 -8.90 12.87 3.23
CA ASN A 74 -8.50 13.52 4.47
C ASN A 74 -7.00 13.88 4.53
N LYS A 75 -6.25 13.68 3.44
CA LYS A 75 -4.80 13.94 3.32
C LYS A 75 -3.95 13.13 4.32
N ASN A 76 -4.41 11.95 4.72
CA ASN A 76 -3.73 11.03 5.64
C ASN A 76 -2.81 10.01 4.94
N ILE A 77 -2.55 10.16 3.63
CA ILE A 77 -1.58 9.33 2.88
C ILE A 77 -0.25 10.07 2.75
N PHE A 78 0.82 9.46 3.27
CA PHE A 78 2.19 9.93 3.08
C PHE A 78 2.82 9.25 1.86
N VAL A 79 3.32 10.04 0.91
CA VAL A 79 3.83 9.54 -0.38
C VAL A 79 5.34 9.79 -0.47
N CYS A 80 6.10 8.70 -0.59
CA CYS A 80 7.47 8.68 -1.11
C CYS A 80 7.39 8.54 -2.64
N LEU A 81 7.52 9.64 -3.36
CA LEU A 81 7.61 9.61 -4.83
C LEU A 81 9.06 9.35 -5.23
N LEU A 82 9.29 8.42 -6.16
CA LEU A 82 10.60 8.13 -6.74
C LEU A 82 10.47 8.19 -8.26
N GLU A 83 11.17 9.11 -8.90
CA GLU A 83 11.16 9.20 -10.37
C GLU A 83 12.25 8.31 -10.98
N GLU A 84 12.00 7.69 -12.13
CA GLU A 84 13.00 6.86 -12.84
C GLU A 84 14.35 7.60 -12.96
N ASN A 85 14.33 8.85 -13.44
CA ASN A 85 15.55 9.65 -13.60
C ASN A 85 16.24 10.00 -12.28
N GLU A 86 15.53 9.99 -11.15
CA GLU A 86 16.12 10.18 -9.82
C GLU A 86 16.88 8.90 -9.42
N ILE A 87 16.23 7.74 -9.54
CA ILE A 87 16.83 6.44 -9.24
C ILE A 87 18.07 6.19 -10.11
N LEU A 88 18.03 6.53 -11.40
CA LEU A 88 19.15 6.35 -12.32
C LEU A 88 20.35 7.26 -12.02
N ARG A 89 20.17 8.34 -11.27
CA ARG A 89 21.24 9.30 -10.92
C ARG A 89 21.82 9.11 -9.52
N MET A 90 21.24 8.19 -8.73
CA MET A 90 21.74 7.87 -7.39
C MET A 90 23.17 7.33 -7.46
N GLN A 91 24.12 8.11 -6.93
CA GLN A 91 25.56 7.85 -7.05
C GLN A 91 25.97 6.55 -6.37
N ASN A 92 25.34 6.23 -5.24
CA ASN A 92 25.57 5.00 -4.48
C ASN A 92 24.51 3.91 -4.78
N GLY A 93 23.72 4.08 -5.85
CA GLY A 93 22.71 3.12 -6.29
C GLY A 93 21.71 2.74 -5.19
N ASP A 94 21.59 1.44 -4.90
CA ASP A 94 20.61 0.94 -3.92
C ASP A 94 20.78 1.52 -2.52
N LYS A 95 22.01 1.91 -2.13
CA LYS A 95 22.23 2.53 -0.81
C LYS A 95 21.44 3.85 -0.70
N ASP A 96 21.53 4.70 -1.73
CA ASP A 96 20.81 5.97 -1.76
C ASP A 96 19.29 5.76 -1.87
N LEU A 97 18.86 4.73 -2.61
CA LEU A 97 17.46 4.33 -2.71
C LEU A 97 16.90 3.90 -1.35
N ILE A 98 17.58 2.98 -0.68
CA ILE A 98 17.23 2.49 0.65
C ILE A 98 17.18 3.67 1.62
N ASP A 99 18.22 4.50 1.67
CA ASP A 99 18.26 5.65 2.57
C ASP A 99 17.12 6.64 2.30
N THR A 100 16.73 6.82 1.04
CA THR A 100 15.59 7.66 0.66
C THR A 100 14.27 7.07 1.12
N ILE A 101 14.02 5.78 0.89
CA ILE A 101 12.81 5.09 1.34
C ILE A 101 12.73 5.11 2.87
N GLN A 102 13.84 4.79 3.57
CA GLN A 102 13.87 4.76 5.02
C GLN A 102 13.67 6.14 5.64
N ASP A 103 14.26 7.21 5.09
CA ASP A 103 14.00 8.56 5.61
C ASP A 103 12.53 8.97 5.44
N HIS A 104 11.89 8.65 4.32
CA HIS A 104 10.45 8.88 4.14
C HIS A 104 9.61 8.04 5.11
N ARG A 105 9.96 6.77 5.30
CA ARG A 105 9.32 5.87 6.26
C ARG A 105 9.38 6.46 7.67
N GLN A 106 10.52 7.02 8.09
CA GLN A 106 10.64 7.65 9.40
C GLN A 106 9.76 8.89 9.57
N VAL A 107 9.72 9.75 8.55
CA VAL A 107 8.83 10.93 8.59
C VAL A 107 7.36 10.50 8.65
N TRP A 108 6.97 9.48 7.87
CA TRP A 108 5.63 8.92 7.94
C TRP A 108 5.30 8.38 9.33
N LYS A 109 6.16 7.55 9.93
CA LYS A 109 5.95 7.02 11.28
C LYS A 109 5.80 8.12 12.32
N ARG A 110 6.62 9.18 12.20
CA ARG A 110 6.51 10.33 13.10
C ARG A 110 5.18 11.05 12.97
N LEU A 111 4.68 11.24 11.75
CA LEU A 111 3.37 11.85 11.52
C LEU A 111 2.23 10.93 11.99
N ALA A 112 2.38 9.62 11.77
CA ALA A 112 1.41 8.62 12.18
C ALA A 112 1.30 8.50 13.71
N LEU A 113 2.40 8.71 14.44
CA LEU A 113 2.41 8.78 15.90
C LEU A 113 1.34 9.75 16.47
N GLU A 114 0.98 10.80 15.73
CA GLU A 114 -0.05 11.78 16.11
C GLU A 114 -1.38 11.58 15.36
N GLY A 115 -1.54 10.47 14.64
CA GLY A 115 -2.72 10.18 13.82
C GLY A 115 -2.84 11.05 12.56
N LEU A 116 -1.79 11.78 12.18
CA LEU A 116 -1.82 12.69 11.02
C LEU A 116 -1.78 11.94 9.69
N THR A 117 -1.19 10.75 9.67
CA THR A 117 -1.15 9.87 8.49
C THR A 117 -1.38 8.43 8.92
N SER A 118 -2.07 7.62 8.12
CA SER A 118 -2.31 6.20 8.41
C SER A 118 -1.77 5.26 7.33
N SER A 119 -1.40 5.81 6.18
CA SER A 119 -0.93 5.05 5.03
C SER A 119 0.41 5.58 4.55
N PHE A 120 1.33 4.68 4.24
CA PHE A 120 2.56 4.97 3.53
C PHE A 120 2.47 4.44 2.11
N VAL A 121 2.91 5.24 1.16
CA VAL A 121 2.94 4.88 -0.27
C VAL A 121 4.33 5.16 -0.81
N ILE A 122 4.99 4.14 -1.34
CA ILE A 122 6.17 4.30 -2.19
C ILE A 122 5.68 4.22 -3.63
N LEU A 123 5.81 5.30 -4.38
CA LEU A 123 5.36 5.40 -5.76
C LEU A 123 6.57 5.58 -6.67
N VAL A 124 6.89 4.57 -7.47
CA VAL A 124 7.91 4.65 -8.52
C VAL A 124 7.23 5.02 -9.83
N ILE A 125 7.60 6.18 -10.38
CA ILE A 125 7.10 6.63 -11.68
C ILE A 125 8.15 6.42 -12.79
N SER A 126 7.75 5.68 -13.82
CA SER A 126 8.61 5.34 -14.95
C SER A 126 7.78 5.27 -16.24
N PRO A 127 7.90 6.26 -17.13
CA PRO A 127 7.22 6.24 -18.43
C PRO A 127 7.59 5.03 -19.29
N ARG A 128 8.79 4.47 -19.07
CA ARG A 128 9.33 3.35 -19.82
C ARG A 128 8.87 2.00 -19.28
N LEU A 129 8.60 1.92 -17.97
CA LEU A 129 8.14 0.70 -17.31
C LEU A 129 6.67 0.42 -17.56
N VAL A 130 5.81 1.45 -17.59
CA VAL A 130 4.35 1.24 -17.66
C VAL A 130 3.88 0.48 -18.90
N ASN A 131 4.61 0.57 -20.00
CA ASN A 131 4.29 -0.12 -21.25
C ASN A 131 4.96 -1.49 -21.39
N ARG A 132 5.56 -2.04 -20.33
CA ARG A 132 6.22 -3.36 -20.34
C ARG A 132 5.29 -4.45 -19.84
N GLU A 133 5.47 -5.66 -20.35
CA GLU A 133 4.68 -6.81 -19.93
C GLU A 133 4.83 -7.09 -18.42
N PRO A 134 3.78 -7.60 -17.74
CA PRO A 134 3.94 -8.19 -16.43
C PRO A 134 4.65 -9.55 -16.57
N ASP A 135 5.95 -9.57 -16.31
CA ASP A 135 6.83 -10.73 -16.43
C ASP A 135 7.79 -10.85 -15.21
N ASP A 136 8.70 -11.84 -15.24
CA ASP A 136 9.69 -12.05 -14.19
C ASP A 136 10.64 -10.86 -13.98
N ARG A 137 10.85 -10.00 -14.99
CA ARG A 137 11.68 -8.79 -14.84
C ARG A 137 10.94 -7.73 -14.03
N LEU A 138 9.66 -7.52 -14.33
CA LEU A 138 8.82 -6.65 -13.50
C LEU A 138 8.73 -7.18 -12.07
N LYS A 139 8.60 -8.50 -11.89
CA LYS A 139 8.60 -9.15 -10.58
C LYS A 139 9.91 -8.89 -9.81
N GLU A 140 11.06 -8.99 -10.48
CA GLU A 140 12.37 -8.72 -9.85
C GLU A 140 12.50 -7.24 -9.43
N ILE A 141 12.06 -6.29 -10.26
CA ILE A 141 12.01 -4.86 -9.91
C ILE A 141 11.14 -4.64 -8.67
N CYS A 142 9.95 -5.24 -8.66
CA CYS A 142 9.01 -5.21 -7.54
C CYS A 142 9.61 -5.76 -6.26
N ARG A 143 10.23 -6.95 -6.33
CA ARG A 143 10.91 -7.59 -5.21
C ARG A 143 12.02 -6.71 -4.68
N LYS A 144 12.87 -6.17 -5.56
CA LYS A 144 13.97 -5.28 -5.18
C LYS A 144 13.48 -4.06 -4.42
N LEU A 145 12.39 -3.43 -4.88
CA LEU A 145 11.78 -2.29 -4.20
C LEU A 145 11.21 -2.69 -2.82
N MET A 146 10.53 -3.83 -2.73
CA MET A 146 9.99 -4.36 -1.47
C MET A 146 11.10 -4.71 -0.47
N GLU A 147 12.18 -5.37 -0.91
CA GLU A 147 13.36 -5.66 -0.07
C GLU A 147 14.03 -4.36 0.41
N SER A 148 14.06 -3.33 -0.43
CA SER A 148 14.62 -2.01 -0.08
C SER A 148 13.76 -1.30 0.98
N TYR A 149 12.46 -1.53 0.97
CA TYR A 149 11.55 -1.02 1.99
C TYR A 149 11.61 -1.83 3.29
N MET A 150 11.49 -3.16 3.20
CA MET A 150 11.37 -4.07 4.34
C MET A 150 12.71 -4.42 5.00
N GLN A 151 13.84 -4.14 4.33
CA GLN A 151 15.20 -4.43 4.80
C GLN A 151 15.43 -5.92 5.11
N VAL A 152 14.70 -6.80 4.42
CA VAL A 152 14.83 -8.25 4.51
C VAL A 152 14.62 -8.87 3.13
N PRO A 153 15.18 -10.06 2.84
CA PRO A 153 14.83 -10.82 1.66
C PRO A 153 13.33 -11.13 1.63
N VAL A 154 12.73 -11.06 0.43
CA VAL A 154 11.29 -11.32 0.25
C VAL A 154 11.11 -12.50 -0.70
N ALA A 155 10.54 -13.58 -0.19
CA ALA A 155 10.15 -14.72 -1.00
C ALA A 155 8.87 -14.42 -1.79
N ASP A 156 8.76 -15.04 -2.96
CA ASP A 156 7.53 -15.04 -3.74
C ASP A 156 6.38 -15.63 -2.93
N ASP A 157 5.18 -15.05 -3.10
CA ASP A 157 3.95 -15.55 -2.47
C ASP A 157 4.07 -15.71 -0.94
N SER A 158 4.79 -14.80 -0.29
CA SER A 158 4.98 -14.75 1.17
C SER A 158 4.40 -13.47 1.77
N PHE A 159 4.12 -13.47 3.08
CA PHE A 159 3.68 -12.29 3.83
C PHE A 159 4.49 -12.15 5.13
N HIS A 160 4.75 -10.91 5.55
CA HIS A 160 5.59 -10.61 6.72
C HIS A 160 4.95 -9.48 7.57
N SER A 161 4.09 -9.81 8.53
CA SER A 161 3.46 -8.80 9.40
C SER A 161 4.43 -8.20 10.41
N GLN A 162 5.43 -8.96 10.87
CA GLN A 162 6.23 -8.59 12.04
C GLN A 162 7.36 -7.58 11.80
N ARG A 163 7.59 -7.15 10.55
CA ARG A 163 8.73 -6.29 10.19
C ARG A 163 8.34 -4.84 9.95
N GLU A 164 7.06 -4.54 9.79
CA GLU A 164 6.59 -3.20 9.51
C GLU A 164 5.45 -2.81 10.43
N TYR A 165 5.73 -1.87 11.33
CA TYR A 165 4.78 -1.30 12.26
C TYR A 165 4.62 0.19 12.08
N VAL A 166 3.45 0.68 12.47
CA VAL A 166 3.18 2.10 12.69
C VAL A 166 2.70 2.31 14.12
N TYR A 167 2.96 3.50 14.66
CA TYR A 167 2.65 3.83 16.05
C TYR A 167 1.56 4.88 16.11
N LEU A 168 0.76 4.85 17.18
CA LEU A 168 -0.15 5.92 17.56
C LEU A 168 0.04 6.21 19.04
N HIS A 169 0.43 7.43 19.36
CA HIS A 169 0.49 7.93 20.73
C HIS A 169 -0.87 8.50 21.12
N LYS A 170 -1.30 8.12 22.32
CA LYS A 170 -2.52 8.56 22.99
C LYS A 170 -2.11 9.01 24.38
N SER A 171 -2.91 9.87 25.00
CA SER A 171 -2.61 10.59 26.25
C SER A 171 -1.63 9.87 27.20
N ASP A 172 -1.92 8.60 27.53
CA ASP A 172 -1.12 7.83 28.50
C ASP A 172 -0.48 6.54 27.92
N SER A 173 -0.63 6.27 26.62
CA SER A 173 -0.11 5.03 26.02
C SER A 173 0.24 5.18 24.55
N THR A 174 1.24 4.42 24.12
CA THR A 174 1.55 4.27 22.70
C THR A 174 1.17 2.87 22.25
N LEU A 175 0.48 2.79 21.12
CA LEU A 175 0.08 1.54 20.48
C LEU A 175 0.90 1.33 19.22
N LYS A 176 1.31 0.09 18.95
CA LYS A 176 1.88 -0.33 17.66
C LYS A 176 0.88 -1.18 16.89
N PHE A 177 0.82 -0.99 15.59
CA PHE A 177 -0.04 -1.73 14.68
C PHE A 177 0.81 -2.31 13.57
N SER A 178 0.63 -3.61 13.27
CA SER A 178 1.24 -4.23 12.10
C SER A 178 0.65 -3.59 10.85
N THR A 179 1.50 -3.36 9.86
CA THR A 179 1.04 -2.99 8.52
C THR A 179 1.20 -4.15 7.57
N LEU A 180 0.39 -4.16 6.52
CA LEU A 180 0.47 -5.17 5.46
C LEU A 180 0.87 -4.45 4.17
N PRO A 181 2.16 -4.48 3.79
CA PRO A 181 2.61 -3.94 2.53
C PRO A 181 2.01 -4.72 1.37
N ASN A 182 1.52 -4.03 0.35
CA ASN A 182 0.97 -4.65 -0.86
C ASN A 182 1.45 -3.89 -2.09
N ILE A 183 1.55 -4.60 -3.22
CA ILE A 183 2.09 -4.09 -4.46
C ILE A 183 1.02 -3.91 -5.54
N PHE A 184 1.15 -2.78 -6.23
CA PHE A 184 0.27 -2.37 -7.30
C PHE A 184 1.13 -1.98 -8.50
N CYS A 185 0.69 -2.30 -9.71
CA CYS A 185 1.43 -1.96 -10.92
C CYS A 185 0.51 -1.40 -12.00
N ALA A 186 1.03 -0.53 -12.85
CA ALA A 186 0.29 -0.01 -14.01
C ALA A 186 -0.22 -1.15 -14.92
N GLN A 187 0.52 -2.25 -14.99
CA GLN A 187 0.17 -3.45 -15.75
C GLN A 187 -1.18 -4.07 -15.34
N GLY A 188 -1.62 -3.88 -14.09
CA GLY A 188 -2.92 -4.37 -13.62
C GLY A 188 -4.11 -3.73 -14.33
N ASP A 189 -3.95 -2.51 -14.86
CA ASP A 189 -5.02 -1.80 -15.56
C ASP A 189 -5.57 -2.61 -16.75
N GLY A 190 -6.89 -2.68 -16.91
CA GLY A 190 -7.53 -3.54 -17.93
C GLY A 190 -7.28 -5.06 -17.84
N ARG A 191 -6.66 -5.60 -16.78
CA ARG A 191 -6.47 -7.05 -16.57
C ARG A 191 -7.39 -7.59 -15.48
N TRP A 192 -7.30 -8.88 -15.18
CA TRP A 192 -8.12 -9.52 -14.14
C TRP A 192 -7.82 -9.04 -12.71
N TRP A 193 -6.62 -8.52 -12.48
CA TRP A 193 -6.16 -7.93 -11.21
C TRP A 193 -6.18 -6.39 -11.29
N HIS A 194 -7.20 -5.84 -11.95
CA HIS A 194 -7.41 -4.41 -12.16
C HIS A 194 -7.54 -3.60 -10.87
N ASP A 195 -7.98 -4.23 -9.80
CA ASP A 195 -8.04 -3.67 -8.47
C ASP A 195 -6.65 -3.36 -7.89
N HIS A 196 -5.60 -4.03 -8.38
CA HIS A 196 -4.19 -3.81 -8.05
C HIS A 196 -3.45 -2.92 -9.06
N ARG A 197 -4.19 -2.06 -9.77
CA ARG A 197 -3.61 -1.07 -10.69
C ARG A 197 -3.13 0.19 -9.96
N THR A 198 -2.17 0.88 -10.56
CA THR A 198 -1.74 2.23 -10.16
C THR A 198 -1.25 3.02 -11.37
N PRO A 199 -1.47 4.34 -11.46
CA PRO A 199 -0.81 5.15 -12.48
C PRO A 199 0.69 5.28 -12.18
N GLY A 200 1.48 5.48 -13.23
CA GLY A 200 2.89 5.91 -13.13
C GLY A 200 3.93 4.79 -13.17
N GLY A 201 3.62 3.60 -12.66
CA GLY A 201 4.61 2.51 -12.60
C GLY A 201 4.25 1.50 -11.52
N ILE A 202 4.97 1.54 -10.40
CA ILE A 202 4.80 0.63 -9.27
C ILE A 202 4.42 1.44 -8.03
N MET A 203 3.47 0.93 -7.25
CA MET A 203 3.17 1.39 -5.91
C MET A 203 3.39 0.25 -4.92
N ILE A 204 4.08 0.53 -3.82
CA ILE A 204 3.96 -0.23 -2.57
C ILE A 204 3.13 0.60 -1.61
N THR A 205 2.11 0.01 -1.00
CA THR A 205 1.30 0.65 0.04
C THR A 205 1.37 -0.15 1.33
N SER A 206 1.62 0.53 2.45
CA SER A 206 1.54 -0.04 3.79
C SER A 206 0.43 0.65 4.56
N ASN A 207 -0.55 -0.13 4.99
CA ASN A 207 -1.73 0.34 5.69
C ASN A 207 -1.89 -0.40 7.02
N ALA A 208 -2.35 0.31 8.05
CA ALA A 208 -2.79 -0.28 9.32
C ALA A 208 -4.24 0.12 9.59
N LEU A 209 -5.15 -0.86 9.50
CA LEU A 209 -6.59 -0.63 9.68
C LEU A 209 -6.91 -0.12 11.09
N GLY A 210 -6.39 -0.78 12.12
CA GLY A 210 -6.56 -0.38 13.52
C GLY A 210 -6.08 1.04 13.77
N HIS A 211 -4.86 1.37 13.32
CA HIS A 211 -4.32 2.74 13.40
C HIS A 211 -5.28 3.76 12.78
N PHE A 212 -5.74 3.51 11.55
CA PHE A 212 -6.71 4.37 10.86
C PHE A 212 -8.00 4.54 11.67
N MET A 213 -8.53 3.47 12.24
CA MET A 213 -9.76 3.49 13.03
C MET A 213 -9.62 4.27 14.32
N TYR A 214 -8.51 4.14 15.04
CA TYR A 214 -8.22 4.94 16.23
C TYR A 214 -8.01 6.41 15.89
N ALA A 215 -7.21 6.72 14.87
CA ALA A 215 -6.95 8.09 14.44
C ALA A 215 -8.25 8.79 13.99
N ARG A 216 -9.14 8.07 13.30
CA ARG A 216 -10.44 8.59 12.85
C ARG A 216 -11.43 8.80 13.99
N SER A 217 -11.57 7.81 14.88
CA SER A 217 -12.56 7.85 15.96
C SER A 217 -12.14 8.74 17.12
N LYS A 218 -10.83 8.94 17.32
CA LYS A 218 -10.24 9.62 18.48
C LYS A 218 -10.65 9.00 19.83
N LYS A 219 -11.11 7.75 19.83
CA LYS A 219 -11.57 7.03 21.02
C LYS A 219 -10.42 6.35 21.74
N ALA A 220 -10.58 6.10 23.05
CA ALA A 220 -9.63 5.35 23.88
C ALA A 220 -9.60 3.85 23.51
N SER A 221 -10.74 3.28 23.15
CA SER A 221 -10.94 1.89 22.69
C SER A 221 -11.79 1.89 21.41
N LEU A 222 -11.63 0.86 20.57
CA LEU A 222 -12.56 0.59 19.49
C LEU A 222 -13.72 -0.23 20.05
N GLU A 223 -14.95 0.26 19.87
CA GLU A 223 -16.15 -0.46 20.27
C GLU A 223 -16.71 -1.27 19.10
N SER A 224 -17.73 -2.09 19.37
CA SER A 224 -18.40 -2.92 18.36
C SER A 224 -18.87 -2.10 17.14
N ALA A 225 -19.32 -0.86 17.34
CA ALA A 225 -19.76 0.02 16.26
C ALA A 225 -18.63 0.37 15.29
N GLU A 226 -17.43 0.67 15.80
CA GLU A 226 -16.25 0.95 14.97
C GLU A 226 -15.81 -0.31 14.21
N CYS A 227 -15.79 -1.46 14.87
CA CYS A 227 -15.41 -2.74 14.26
C CYS A 227 -16.40 -3.14 13.15
N THR A 228 -17.70 -2.96 13.39
CA THR A 228 -18.76 -3.20 12.39
C THR A 228 -18.57 -2.28 11.19
N TRP A 229 -18.30 -1.00 11.42
CA TRP A 229 -18.03 -0.05 10.33
C TRP A 229 -16.78 -0.45 9.53
N ALA A 230 -15.70 -0.87 10.21
CA ALA A 230 -14.50 -1.34 9.54
C ALA A 230 -14.79 -2.58 8.68
N LEU A 231 -15.52 -3.55 9.23
CA LEU A 231 -15.92 -4.76 8.51
C LEU A 231 -16.75 -4.43 7.26
N GLU A 232 -17.77 -3.59 7.38
CA GLU A 232 -18.59 -3.20 6.23
C GLU A 232 -17.78 -2.52 5.11
N ASN A 233 -16.76 -1.73 5.46
CA ASN A 233 -15.90 -1.08 4.47
C ASN A 233 -14.85 -2.02 3.87
N ALA A 234 -14.37 -3.01 4.62
CA ALA A 234 -13.55 -4.10 4.09
C ALA A 234 -14.36 -4.93 3.09
N MET A 235 -15.57 -5.34 3.44
CA MET A 235 -16.48 -6.06 2.54
C MET A 235 -16.82 -5.22 1.30
N ARG A 236 -17.11 -3.93 1.48
CA ARG A 236 -17.34 -3.01 0.36
C ARG A 236 -16.12 -2.89 -0.57
N THR A 237 -14.91 -2.95 -0.03
CA THR A 237 -13.68 -2.93 -0.83
C THR A 237 -13.60 -4.16 -1.73
N ILE A 238 -13.83 -5.36 -1.16
CA ILE A 238 -13.87 -6.62 -1.92
C ILE A 238 -14.99 -6.59 -2.96
N ASN A 239 -16.18 -6.13 -2.58
CA ASN A 239 -17.31 -6.02 -3.50
C ASN A 239 -17.07 -5.01 -4.64
N ASN A 240 -16.31 -3.94 -4.40
CA ASN A 240 -15.95 -2.95 -5.42
C ASN A 240 -14.77 -3.38 -6.29
N ALA A 241 -14.08 -4.48 -5.97
CA ALA A 241 -13.06 -5.05 -6.84
C ALA A 241 -13.67 -5.65 -8.13
N GLN A 242 -15.01 -5.75 -8.22
CA GLN A 242 -15.73 -6.12 -9.43
C GLN A 242 -16.06 -4.89 -10.30
N PRO A 243 -15.87 -4.93 -11.63
CA PRO A 243 -16.29 -3.84 -12.50
C PRO A 243 -17.82 -3.70 -12.58
N SER A 244 -18.29 -2.45 -12.55
CA SER A 244 -19.70 -2.08 -12.83
C SER A 244 -20.00 -2.17 -14.35
N PRO A 245 -21.24 -2.55 -14.73
CA PRO A 245 -21.57 -2.87 -16.12
C PRO A 245 -21.65 -1.63 -17.02
N GLY A 246 -20.82 -1.60 -18.07
CA GLY A 246 -20.95 -0.63 -19.16
C GLY A 246 -19.67 -0.39 -19.96
N LYS A 247 -19.48 -1.15 -21.04
CA LYS A 247 -18.52 -0.92 -22.13
C LYS A 247 -17.04 -1.20 -21.83
N THR A 248 -16.64 -2.46 -21.92
CA THR A 248 -15.52 -2.95 -22.76
C THR A 248 -15.52 -4.48 -22.72
N LYS A 249 -14.88 -5.14 -23.70
CA LYS A 249 -14.89 -6.61 -23.92
C LYS A 249 -14.16 -7.43 -22.84
N PHE A 250 -14.05 -6.89 -21.63
CA PHE A 250 -13.35 -7.45 -20.49
C PHE A 250 -14.27 -7.37 -19.26
N ALA A 251 -15.26 -8.26 -19.25
CA ALA A 251 -16.04 -8.60 -18.07
C ALA A 251 -15.13 -9.40 -17.11
N HIS A 252 -14.20 -8.73 -16.43
CA HIS A 252 -13.17 -9.46 -15.68
C HIS A 252 -13.62 -9.84 -14.27
N CYS A 253 -13.44 -11.14 -14.01
CA CYS A 253 -13.64 -11.82 -12.74
C CYS A 253 -12.91 -11.07 -11.64
N PRO A 254 -13.58 -10.76 -10.53
CA PRO A 254 -12.92 -10.04 -9.46
C PRO A 254 -11.83 -10.93 -8.86
N ALA A 255 -10.67 -10.33 -8.62
CA ALA A 255 -9.53 -11.04 -8.06
C ALA A 255 -9.83 -11.57 -6.64
N THR A 256 -10.76 -10.92 -5.92
CA THR A 256 -11.35 -11.35 -4.65
C THR A 256 -12.87 -11.15 -4.66
N PHE A 257 -13.63 -11.96 -3.92
CA PHE A 257 -15.08 -11.87 -3.89
C PHE A 257 -15.66 -12.38 -2.57
N LEU A 258 -16.75 -11.72 -2.15
CA LEU A 258 -17.51 -12.10 -0.97
C LEU A 258 -18.31 -13.38 -1.25
N VAL A 259 -18.46 -14.21 -0.22
CA VAL A 259 -19.23 -15.47 -0.30
C VAL A 259 -20.53 -15.41 0.48
N PRO A 260 -21.51 -16.26 0.15
CA PRO A 260 -22.73 -16.40 0.92
C PRO A 260 -22.43 -16.78 2.37
N ARG A 261 -23.18 -16.18 3.28
CA ARG A 261 -23.10 -16.48 4.71
C ARG A 261 -23.49 -17.93 5.00
N GLN A 262 -22.75 -18.59 5.89
CA GLN A 262 -23.08 -19.93 6.41
C GLN A 262 -23.81 -19.86 7.75
N ALA A 263 -24.54 -20.93 8.10
CA ALA A 263 -25.34 -20.98 9.35
C ALA A 263 -24.50 -20.79 10.62
N LYS A 264 -23.22 -21.19 10.59
CA LYS A 264 -22.27 -21.07 11.70
C LYS A 264 -21.56 -19.70 11.76
N ASP A 265 -21.78 -18.84 10.77
CA ASP A 265 -21.06 -17.56 10.69
C ASP A 265 -21.57 -16.58 11.75
N PRO A 266 -20.66 -15.81 12.38
CA PRO A 266 -21.04 -14.77 13.33
C PRO A 266 -21.92 -13.70 12.67
N ALA A 267 -22.63 -12.92 13.49
CA ALA A 267 -23.58 -11.89 13.03
C ALA A 267 -23.18 -10.46 13.46
N PRO A 268 -21.95 -9.98 13.22
CA PRO A 268 -21.54 -8.65 13.67
C PRO A 268 -22.25 -7.51 12.92
N LEU A 269 -22.74 -7.79 11.70
CA LEU A 269 -23.42 -6.80 10.87
C LEU A 269 -24.88 -6.62 11.29
N LYS A 270 -25.37 -5.38 11.15
CA LYS A 270 -26.79 -5.09 11.32
C LYS A 270 -27.63 -5.79 10.24
N PRO A 271 -28.87 -6.23 10.53
CA PRO A 271 -29.75 -6.84 9.52
C PRO A 271 -30.02 -5.93 8.31
N THR A 272 -29.93 -4.61 8.47
CA THR A 272 -30.11 -3.62 7.40
C THR A 272 -28.86 -3.43 6.53
N SER A 273 -27.75 -4.07 6.85
CA SER A 273 -26.51 -3.95 6.07
C SER A 273 -26.69 -4.55 4.68
N ALA A 274 -26.13 -3.90 3.66
CA ALA A 274 -26.11 -4.44 2.29
C ALA A 274 -25.35 -5.77 2.20
N PHE A 275 -24.53 -6.10 3.20
CA PHE A 275 -23.72 -7.31 3.27
C PHE A 275 -24.23 -8.34 4.29
N ALA A 276 -25.45 -8.16 4.84
CA ALA A 276 -25.97 -9.01 5.90
C ALA A 276 -26.10 -10.50 5.51
N ASN A 277 -26.25 -10.79 4.20
CA ASN A 277 -26.37 -12.14 3.65
C ASN A 277 -25.03 -12.73 3.16
N LEU A 278 -23.93 -12.00 3.35
CA LEU A 278 -22.58 -12.43 2.97
C LEU A 278 -21.79 -12.81 4.22
N SER A 279 -20.80 -13.68 4.07
CA SER A 279 -19.99 -14.12 5.19
C SER A 279 -19.18 -12.95 5.75
N PRO A 280 -19.33 -12.60 7.04
CA PRO A 280 -18.45 -11.66 7.71
C PRO A 280 -17.14 -12.31 8.17
N ASP A 281 -17.02 -13.63 8.04
CA ASP A 281 -15.92 -14.43 8.55
C ASP A 281 -14.75 -14.51 7.56
N HIS A 282 -15.06 -14.83 6.30
CA HIS A 282 -14.08 -15.00 5.24
C HIS A 282 -14.62 -14.57 3.87
N TYR A 283 -13.70 -14.49 2.91
CA TYR A 283 -13.95 -14.25 1.50
C TYR A 283 -13.00 -15.11 0.66
N GLU A 284 -13.20 -15.14 -0.65
CA GLU A 284 -12.41 -15.96 -1.55
C GLU A 284 -11.65 -15.10 -2.56
N GLY A 285 -10.64 -15.67 -3.19
CA GLY A 285 -9.88 -14.98 -4.24
C GLY A 285 -9.00 -15.89 -5.07
N TYR A 286 -8.47 -15.34 -6.16
CA TYR A 286 -7.49 -16.00 -7.04
C TYR A 286 -6.04 -15.67 -6.68
N PHE A 287 -5.85 -14.90 -5.61
CA PHE A 287 -4.57 -14.60 -4.99
C PHE A 287 -4.80 -14.33 -3.50
N HIS A 288 -3.74 -14.43 -2.70
CA HIS A 288 -3.79 -14.07 -1.29
C HIS A 288 -3.50 -12.58 -1.14
N THR A 289 -4.38 -11.84 -0.48
CA THR A 289 -4.31 -10.36 -0.38
C THR A 289 -3.10 -9.83 0.37
N ASP A 290 -2.52 -10.66 1.23
CA ASP A 290 -1.38 -10.26 2.07
C ASP A 290 -0.02 -10.67 1.49
N HIS A 291 0.01 -11.36 0.34
CA HIS A 291 1.28 -11.68 -0.31
C HIS A 291 2.02 -10.40 -0.72
N LEU A 292 3.27 -10.24 -0.28
CA LEU A 292 4.12 -9.10 -0.60
C LEU A 292 4.44 -9.01 -2.10
N ILE A 293 4.69 -10.17 -2.73
CA ILE A 293 4.98 -10.32 -4.17
C ILE A 293 4.12 -11.47 -4.71
N PRO A 294 2.87 -11.19 -5.13
CA PRO A 294 1.98 -12.21 -5.71
C PRO A 294 2.48 -12.61 -7.10
N THR A 295 3.00 -13.83 -7.27
CA THR A 295 3.60 -14.25 -8.55
C THR A 295 2.60 -14.26 -9.70
N VAL A 296 1.33 -14.49 -9.37
CA VAL A 296 0.21 -14.52 -10.32
C VAL A 296 0.03 -13.20 -11.08
N PHE A 297 0.45 -12.06 -10.53
CA PHE A 297 0.36 -10.76 -11.21
C PHE A 297 1.35 -10.65 -12.38
N PHE A 298 2.45 -11.40 -12.34
CA PHE A 298 3.55 -11.33 -13.30
C PHE A 298 3.48 -12.44 -14.36
N GLN A 299 2.27 -12.95 -14.60
CA GLN A 299 1.98 -14.02 -15.56
C GLN A 299 0.94 -13.52 -16.58
N LYS A 300 1.44 -12.94 -17.67
CA LYS A 300 0.65 -12.17 -18.65
C LYS A 300 -0.55 -12.87 -19.29
N ASP A 301 -0.52 -14.20 -19.44
CA ASP A 301 -1.49 -14.98 -20.23
C ASP A 301 -2.40 -15.90 -19.40
N ARG A 302 -2.54 -15.69 -18.09
CA ARG A 302 -3.36 -16.59 -17.25
C ARG A 302 -4.83 -16.16 -17.15
N ASP A 303 -5.71 -17.13 -17.40
CA ASP A 303 -7.12 -17.07 -17.00
C ASP A 303 -7.20 -17.25 -15.47
N PRO A 304 -7.82 -16.32 -14.72
CA PRO A 304 -8.05 -16.45 -13.28
C PRO A 304 -8.63 -17.81 -12.87
N LYS A 305 -9.47 -18.41 -13.70
CA LYS A 305 -10.08 -19.72 -13.41
C LYS A 305 -9.08 -20.87 -13.32
N SER A 306 -7.88 -20.69 -13.89
CA SER A 306 -6.79 -21.66 -13.80
C SER A 306 -5.86 -21.43 -12.61
N LEU A 307 -6.08 -20.37 -11.84
CA LEU A 307 -5.28 -20.04 -10.67
C LEU A 307 -5.73 -20.85 -9.45
N LYS A 308 -4.80 -21.01 -8.51
CA LYS A 308 -5.14 -21.50 -7.17
C LYS A 308 -6.19 -20.56 -6.57
N LYS A 309 -7.33 -21.14 -6.20
CA LYS A 309 -8.34 -20.45 -5.42
C LYS A 309 -7.96 -20.49 -3.94
N TYR A 310 -8.08 -19.35 -3.28
CA TYR A 310 -8.01 -19.20 -1.82
C TYR A 310 -9.45 -19.11 -1.31
N ASP A 311 -9.83 -20.02 -0.43
CA ASP A 311 -11.20 -20.18 0.07
C ASP A 311 -11.38 -19.78 1.54
N ASP A 312 -10.32 -19.28 2.18
CA ASP A 312 -10.22 -19.05 3.62
C ASP A 312 -9.64 -17.68 4.00
N LEU A 313 -9.71 -16.67 3.12
CA LEU A 313 -9.19 -15.33 3.40
C LEU A 313 -10.03 -14.66 4.49
N SER A 314 -9.44 -14.42 5.66
CA SER A 314 -10.17 -14.03 6.87
C SER A 314 -10.48 -12.53 6.97
N LEU A 315 -11.67 -12.20 7.46
CA LEU A 315 -12.07 -10.87 7.97
C LEU A 315 -12.25 -10.86 9.49
N ARG A 316 -12.04 -12.02 10.15
CA ARG A 316 -12.40 -12.24 11.55
C ARG A 316 -11.61 -11.37 12.52
N TYR A 317 -10.34 -11.10 12.19
CA TYR A 317 -9.47 -10.18 12.93
C TYR A 317 -10.04 -8.76 13.07
N ILE A 318 -11.07 -8.39 12.30
CA ILE A 318 -11.68 -7.05 12.35
C ILE A 318 -12.59 -6.88 13.58
N PHE A 319 -13.27 -7.93 14.02
CA PHE A 319 -14.36 -7.80 14.99
C PHE A 319 -14.41 -8.87 16.09
N ASP A 320 -13.71 -9.99 15.95
CA ASP A 320 -13.76 -11.10 16.91
C ASP A 320 -12.38 -11.43 17.46
N SER A 321 -12.05 -10.78 18.58
CA SER A 321 -10.79 -10.96 19.31
C SER A 321 -10.63 -12.34 19.95
N SER A 322 -11.70 -13.11 20.09
CA SER A 322 -11.64 -14.43 20.74
C SER A 322 -11.16 -15.51 19.77
N SER A 323 -11.55 -15.38 18.50
CA SER A 323 -11.25 -16.40 17.48
C SER A 323 -9.94 -16.13 16.73
N ASP A 324 -9.53 -14.86 16.61
CA ASP A 324 -8.20 -14.48 16.10
C ASP A 324 -7.56 -13.43 17.01
N PRO A 325 -7.10 -13.83 18.22
CA PRO A 325 -6.58 -12.90 19.21
C PRO A 325 -5.30 -12.19 18.74
N GLN A 326 -4.45 -12.89 17.98
CA GLN A 326 -3.20 -12.32 17.49
C GLN A 326 -3.44 -11.33 16.36
N GLY A 327 -4.21 -11.72 15.33
CA GLY A 327 -4.56 -10.83 14.22
C GLY A 327 -5.34 -9.61 14.70
N TYR A 328 -6.29 -9.80 15.62
CA TYR A 328 -7.05 -8.69 16.20
C TYR A 328 -6.13 -7.73 16.98
N ALA A 329 -5.21 -8.24 17.81
CA ALA A 329 -4.27 -7.40 18.54
C ALA A 329 -3.32 -6.64 17.61
N GLU A 330 -2.75 -7.30 16.59
CA GLU A 330 -1.77 -6.72 15.68
C GLU A 330 -2.38 -5.72 14.69
N LEU A 331 -3.54 -6.03 14.10
CA LEU A 331 -4.10 -5.30 12.97
C LEU A 331 -5.25 -4.35 13.35
N MET A 332 -5.92 -4.57 14.49
CA MET A 332 -7.08 -3.78 14.91
C MET A 332 -6.90 -3.05 16.25
N ALA A 333 -6.70 -3.78 17.36
CA ALA A 333 -6.66 -3.18 18.70
C ALA A 333 -5.35 -2.42 18.97
N GLY A 334 -4.26 -2.86 18.34
CA GLY A 334 -2.93 -2.37 18.61
C GLY A 334 -2.33 -2.99 19.88
N ILE A 335 -1.01 -3.10 19.89
CA ILE A 335 -0.25 -3.66 21.01
C ILE A 335 0.40 -2.50 21.78
N PRO A 336 0.22 -2.40 23.11
CA PRO A 336 0.95 -1.42 23.91
C PRO A 336 2.45 -1.55 23.73
N VAL A 337 3.14 -0.41 23.59
CA VAL A 337 4.57 -0.37 23.29
C VAL A 337 5.27 0.70 24.13
N SER A 338 6.54 0.44 24.46
CA SER A 338 7.37 1.42 25.18
C SER A 338 7.88 2.53 24.26
N TRP A 339 8.16 3.70 24.80
CA TRP A 339 8.84 4.77 24.06
C TRP A 339 10.23 4.36 23.56
N TYR A 340 10.91 3.44 24.27
CA TYR A 340 12.18 2.88 23.83
C TYR A 340 12.07 2.17 22.47
N GLU A 341 11.06 1.31 22.30
CA GLU A 341 10.82 0.63 21.03
C GLU A 341 10.46 1.62 19.91
N VAL A 342 9.64 2.62 20.22
CA VAL A 342 9.24 3.67 19.26
C VAL A 342 10.47 4.46 18.77
N LYS A 343 11.35 4.85 19.70
CA LYS A 343 12.59 5.57 19.39
C LYS A 343 13.58 4.71 18.61
N ARG A 344 13.74 3.44 18.99
CA ARG A 344 14.59 2.49 18.27
C ARG A 344 14.14 2.31 16.82
N ASP A 345 12.84 2.29 16.57
CA ASP A 345 12.30 2.15 15.21
C ASP A 345 12.29 3.48 14.43
N MET A 346 12.45 4.63 15.12
CA MET A 346 12.52 5.99 14.56
C MET A 346 13.87 6.70 14.75
N ASP A 347 14.96 5.95 14.65
CA ASP A 347 16.32 6.37 14.99
C ASP A 347 17.00 7.33 13.99
N ARG A 348 16.47 7.48 12.78
CA ARG A 348 17.04 8.40 11.75
C ARG A 348 16.45 9.81 11.79
N LEU A 349 15.46 10.05 12.65
CA LEU A 349 14.83 11.37 12.77
C LEU A 349 15.79 12.37 13.42
N PRO A 350 15.73 13.66 13.05
CA PRO A 350 16.52 14.67 13.71
C PRO A 350 15.97 14.98 15.11
N ASP A 351 16.84 15.35 16.05
CA ASP A 351 16.51 15.61 17.46
C ASP A 351 15.31 16.53 17.69
N PHE A 352 15.07 17.50 16.80
CA PHE A 352 13.98 18.48 16.95
C PHE A 352 12.58 17.89 16.70
N VAL A 353 12.48 16.64 16.23
CA VAL A 353 11.23 15.87 16.18
C VAL A 353 11.33 14.55 16.93
N ASP A 354 12.33 14.39 17.81
CA ASP A 354 12.46 13.19 18.65
C ASP A 354 11.11 12.95 19.36
N PRO A 355 10.48 11.79 19.15
CA PRO A 355 9.15 11.50 19.69
C PRO A 355 9.09 11.55 21.23
N GLU A 356 10.21 11.36 21.92
CA GLU A 356 10.30 11.45 23.39
C GLU A 356 10.35 12.90 23.88
N ARG A 357 10.96 13.80 23.09
CA ARG A 357 11.16 15.22 23.46
C ARG A 357 10.08 16.14 22.92
N THR A 358 9.45 15.74 21.82
CA THR A 358 8.47 16.54 21.09
C THR A 358 7.16 15.76 21.02
N SER A 359 6.23 16.09 21.92
CA SER A 359 4.93 15.39 22.02
C SER A 359 3.98 15.71 20.86
N ILE A 360 4.02 16.93 20.32
CA ILE A 360 3.13 17.38 19.24
C ILE A 360 3.92 18.13 18.16
N LEU A 361 3.66 17.80 16.89
CA LEU A 361 4.20 18.50 15.74
C LEU A 361 3.27 19.63 15.30
N ASP A 362 3.62 20.85 15.71
CA ASP A 362 2.96 22.04 15.19
C ASP A 362 3.23 22.25 13.67
N ARG A 363 2.63 23.29 13.09
CA ARG A 363 2.82 23.58 11.65
C ARG A 363 4.28 23.92 11.30
N SER A 364 5.01 24.57 12.21
CA SER A 364 6.41 24.99 11.99
C SER A 364 7.35 23.78 11.98
N LEU A 365 7.23 22.89 12.97
CA LEU A 365 8.01 21.66 13.07
C LEU A 365 7.73 20.72 11.90
N ARG A 366 6.48 20.62 11.45
CA ARG A 366 6.15 19.86 10.23
C ARG A 366 6.83 20.45 9.00
N GLY A 367 6.83 21.77 8.84
CA GLY A 367 7.57 22.43 7.76
C GLY A 367 9.07 22.12 7.82
N ARG A 368 9.69 22.27 8.99
CA ARG A 368 11.11 21.94 9.21
C ARG A 368 11.44 20.48 8.93
N LEU A 369 10.54 19.54 9.26
CA LEU A 369 10.72 18.11 9.00
C LEU A 369 10.66 17.81 7.49
N VAL A 370 9.75 18.46 6.77
CA VAL A 370 9.67 18.35 5.30
C VAL A 370 10.94 18.94 4.66
N ASP A 371 11.39 20.12 5.09
CA ASP A 371 12.62 20.73 4.59
C ASP A 371 13.85 19.86 4.85
N TRP A 372 13.92 19.23 6.02
CA TRP A 372 14.97 18.27 6.37
C TRP A 372 14.98 17.07 5.42
N LEU A 373 13.80 16.49 5.15
CA LEU A 373 13.66 15.36 4.24
C LEU A 373 14.07 15.75 2.81
N GLU A 374 13.59 16.89 2.31
CA GLU A 374 13.94 17.38 0.97
C GLU A 374 15.44 17.62 0.80
N LYS A 375 16.11 18.19 1.82
CA LYS A 375 17.57 18.41 1.80
C LYS A 375 18.33 17.09 1.68
N ARG A 376 17.92 16.05 2.42
CA ARG A 376 18.56 14.74 2.37
C ARG A 376 18.37 14.03 1.02
N ILE A 377 17.19 14.16 0.41
CA ILE A 377 16.92 13.61 -0.92
C ILE A 377 17.81 14.30 -1.97
N LYS A 378 17.91 15.64 -1.93
CA LYS A 378 18.75 16.41 -2.86
C LYS A 378 20.24 16.10 -2.77
N GLN A 379 20.71 15.55 -1.65
CA GLN A 379 22.12 15.15 -1.49
C GLN A 379 22.45 13.82 -2.19
N ARG A 380 21.44 13.07 -2.62
CA ARG A 380 21.59 11.72 -3.19
C ARG A 380 21.40 11.66 -4.71
N CYS A 381 20.96 12.75 -5.32
CA CYS A 381 20.57 12.86 -6.73
C CYS A 381 21.24 14.06 -7.38
#